data_AF-G7HXF4-F1
#
_entry.id   AF-G7HXF4-F1
#
_cell.length_a   1.000
_cell.length_b   1.000
_cell.length_c   1.000
_cell.angle_alpha   90.00
_cell.angle_beta   90.00
_cell.angle_gamma   90.00
#
_symmetry.space_group_name_H-M   'P 1'
#
loop_
_entity.id
_entity.type
_entity.pdbx_description
1 polymer ?
#
loop_
_entity_poly.entity_id
_entity_poly.type
_entity_poly.pdbx_seq_one_letter_code
_entity_poly.pdbx_strand_id
1 'polypeptide(L)'
;MADKAGIFNTHIDLSGEVWRWKDNVLRDSSDHVLAHVRADVISVARQNLLIEHNIGAPRFRLRATSSKGNLYTMGQMSFTVNILTADCDHKRYKLQRVNPFRRERLISHDQGPVLRTRPRGDGSVTVTAASATAEEIPFFDAIFLSYGCVLIDGPGIQKNIKI
;
A
#
# COMPACT_ATOMS: atom_id res chain seq x y z
N MET A 1 -27.67 -4.15 -13.59
CA MET A 1 -26.44 -4.98 -13.52
C MET A 1 -25.25 -4.03 -13.53
N ALA A 2 -24.69 -3.72 -12.37
CA ALA A 2 -23.56 -2.80 -12.26
C ALA A 2 -22.28 -3.49 -12.75
N ASP A 3 -21.54 -2.78 -13.59
CA ASP A 3 -20.39 -3.29 -14.33
C ASP A 3 -19.27 -3.74 -13.37
N LYS A 4 -18.82 -4.99 -13.52
CA LYS A 4 -17.76 -5.63 -12.72
C LYS A 4 -16.37 -4.98 -12.97
N ALA A 5 -16.29 -4.02 -13.89
CA ALA A 5 -15.12 -3.18 -14.12
C ALA A 5 -14.90 -2.07 -13.06
N GLY A 6 -15.96 -1.62 -12.37
CA GLY A 6 -15.94 -0.35 -11.65
C GLY A 6 -15.04 -0.24 -10.41
N ILE A 7 -14.81 -1.32 -9.65
CA ILE A 7 -14.14 -1.21 -8.34
C ILE A 7 -12.61 -1.00 -8.48
N PHE A 8 -11.98 -1.51 -9.54
CA PHE A 8 -10.53 -1.34 -9.75
C PHE A 8 -10.14 0.13 -9.95
N ASN A 9 -10.98 0.87 -10.67
CA ASN A 9 -10.80 2.29 -10.95
C ASN A 9 -11.70 3.18 -10.08
N THR A 10 -12.27 2.66 -8.99
CA THR A 10 -12.96 3.54 -8.04
C THR A 10 -11.90 4.37 -7.35
N HIS A 11 -11.80 5.63 -7.77
CA HIS A 11 -11.03 6.64 -7.07
C HIS A 11 -11.66 6.91 -5.72
N ILE A 12 -10.81 7.04 -4.72
CA ILE A 12 -11.21 7.32 -3.35
C ILE A 12 -10.55 8.60 -2.88
N ASP A 13 -11.32 9.36 -2.12
CA ASP A 13 -10.84 10.43 -1.28
C ASP A 13 -10.76 9.90 0.17
N LEU A 14 -9.62 10.10 0.82
CA LEU A 14 -9.45 9.81 2.25
C LEU A 14 -9.47 11.10 3.10
N SER A 15 -10.00 12.21 2.60
CA SER A 15 -10.19 13.41 3.38
C SER A 15 -11.16 13.11 4.54
N GLY A 16 -10.64 13.15 5.77
CA GLY A 16 -11.39 12.79 6.98
C GLY A 16 -11.41 11.30 7.35
N GLU A 17 -10.74 10.44 6.57
CA GLU A 17 -10.72 9.00 6.79
C GLU A 17 -9.33 8.51 7.27
N VAL A 18 -9.32 7.48 8.11
CA VAL A 18 -8.08 6.86 8.61
C VAL A 18 -8.19 5.36 8.53
N TRP A 19 -7.54 4.78 7.53
CA TRP A 19 -7.41 3.34 7.46
C TRP A 19 -6.27 2.85 8.34
N ARG A 20 -6.38 1.61 8.80
CA ARG A 20 -5.39 0.97 9.67
C ARG A 20 -5.09 -0.45 9.21
N TRP A 21 -3.84 -0.68 8.86
CA TRP A 21 -3.27 -2.02 8.76
C TRP A 21 -2.86 -2.51 10.13
N LYS A 22 -3.38 -3.67 10.55
CA LYS A 22 -2.95 -4.39 11.75
C LYS A 22 -3.19 -5.89 11.55
N ASP A 23 -2.22 -6.71 11.94
CA ASP A 23 -2.31 -8.18 11.86
C ASP A 23 -2.75 -8.68 10.46
N ASN A 24 -2.18 -8.08 9.42
CA ASN A 24 -2.51 -8.33 8.01
C ASN A 24 -3.95 -8.00 7.59
N VAL A 25 -4.68 -7.22 8.38
CA VAL A 25 -6.02 -6.74 8.05
C VAL A 25 -6.00 -5.22 7.90
N LEU A 26 -6.58 -4.71 6.82
CA LEU A 26 -6.85 -3.29 6.61
C LEU A 26 -8.30 -3.00 6.99
N ARG A 27 -8.47 -2.01 7.86
CA ARG A 27 -9.79 -1.53 8.27
C ARG A 27 -9.94 -0.04 8.05
N ASP A 28 -11.17 0.41 7.82
CA ASP A 28 -11.54 1.83 7.82
C ASP A 28 -11.72 2.37 9.26
N SER A 29 -12.11 3.63 9.38
CA SER A 29 -12.38 4.34 10.63
C SER A 29 -13.58 3.80 11.40
N SER A 30 -14.49 3.12 10.70
CA SER A 30 -15.67 2.44 11.23
C SER A 30 -15.42 0.96 11.56
N ASP A 31 -14.16 0.52 11.51
CA ASP A 31 -13.69 -0.86 11.73
C ASP A 31 -14.13 -1.88 10.66
N HIS A 32 -14.71 -1.45 9.54
CA HIS A 32 -15.02 -2.37 8.44
C HIS A 32 -13.74 -2.86 7.77
N VAL A 33 -13.71 -4.16 7.47
CA VAL A 33 -12.58 -4.78 6.77
C VAL A 33 -12.61 -4.40 5.30
N LEU A 34 -11.58 -3.68 4.86
CA LEU A 34 -11.36 -3.32 3.46
C LEU A 34 -10.54 -4.38 2.71
N ALA A 35 -9.53 -4.91 3.38
CA ALA A 35 -8.65 -5.95 2.83
C ALA A 35 -8.07 -6.84 3.93
N HIS A 36 -7.66 -8.05 3.56
CA HIS A 36 -6.83 -8.88 4.42
C HIS A 36 -5.79 -9.64 3.61
N VAL A 37 -4.65 -9.95 4.23
CA VAL A 37 -3.55 -10.66 3.59
C VAL A 37 -3.32 -12.01 4.24
N ARG A 38 -3.35 -13.07 3.43
CA ARG A 38 -3.07 -14.45 3.86
C ARG A 38 -2.42 -15.21 2.73
N ALA A 39 -1.37 -15.97 3.05
CA ALA A 39 -0.65 -16.83 2.10
C ALA A 39 -0.30 -16.09 0.79
N ASP A 40 0.33 -14.92 0.93
CA ASP A 40 0.73 -14.05 -0.18
C ASP A 40 -0.41 -13.62 -1.12
N VAL A 41 -1.63 -13.51 -0.60
CA VAL A 41 -2.78 -12.97 -1.33
C VAL A 41 -3.39 -11.81 -0.55
N ILE A 42 -3.50 -10.64 -1.18
CA ILE A 42 -4.38 -9.56 -0.69
C ILE A 42 -5.78 -9.83 -1.21
N SER A 43 -6.69 -10.14 -0.30
CA SER A 43 -8.11 -10.32 -0.59
C SER A 43 -8.85 -9.01 -0.32
N VAL A 44 -9.51 -8.47 -1.34
CA VAL A 44 -10.20 -7.18 -1.34
C VAL A 44 -11.61 -7.39 -1.90
N ALA A 45 -12.62 -7.28 -1.05
CA ALA A 45 -14.00 -7.62 -1.41
C ALA A 45 -14.11 -9.02 -2.09
N ARG A 46 -14.30 -9.08 -3.41
CA ARG A 46 -14.39 -10.33 -4.21
C ARG A 46 -13.22 -10.52 -5.17
N GLN A 47 -12.13 -9.80 -4.97
CA GLN A 47 -10.99 -9.75 -5.87
C GLN A 47 -9.70 -9.99 -5.09
N ASN A 48 -8.75 -10.65 -5.75
CA ASN A 48 -7.49 -11.03 -5.15
C ASN A 48 -6.33 -10.43 -5.93
N LEU A 49 -5.33 -9.94 -5.19
CA LEU A 49 -4.00 -9.63 -5.68
C LEU A 49 -3.05 -10.73 -5.19
N LEU A 50 -2.50 -11.53 -6.11
CA LEU A 50 -1.45 -12.50 -5.79
C LEU A 50 -0.13 -11.75 -5.64
N ILE A 51 0.54 -11.90 -4.52
CA ILE A 51 1.75 -11.17 -4.15
C ILE A 51 2.98 -12.05 -4.33
N GLU A 52 4.05 -11.44 -4.81
CA GLU A 52 5.40 -11.96 -4.69
C GLU A 52 6.26 -10.86 -4.07
N HIS A 53 7.04 -11.17 -3.05
CA HIS A 53 7.93 -10.19 -2.43
C HIS A 53 9.32 -10.76 -2.19
N ASN A 54 10.30 -9.88 -2.26
CA ASN A 54 11.65 -10.13 -1.78
C ASN A 54 11.96 -9.05 -0.73
N ILE A 55 11.91 -9.46 0.54
CA ILE A 55 12.16 -8.62 1.71
C ILE A 55 13.51 -9.06 2.29
N GLY A 56 14.58 -8.77 1.55
CA GLY A 56 15.93 -9.24 1.85
C GLY A 56 16.91 -8.82 0.75
N ALA A 57 18.21 -8.78 1.05
CA ALA A 57 19.23 -8.24 0.15
C ALA A 57 19.22 -8.89 -1.27
N PRO A 58 19.63 -8.16 -2.32
CA PRO A 58 20.20 -6.81 -2.25
C PRO A 58 19.16 -5.68 -2.33
N ARG A 59 17.91 -5.95 -2.75
CA ARG A 59 16.91 -4.89 -2.98
C ARG A 59 15.49 -5.36 -2.71
N PHE A 60 14.75 -4.57 -1.93
CA PHE A 60 13.32 -4.75 -1.78
C PHE A 60 12.60 -4.70 -3.13
N ARG A 61 11.79 -5.71 -3.38
CA ARG A 61 10.82 -5.76 -4.47
C ARG A 61 9.52 -6.37 -3.99
N LEU A 62 8.42 -5.83 -4.49
CA LEU A 62 7.07 -6.33 -4.30
C LEU A 62 6.40 -6.31 -5.67
N ARG A 63 5.74 -7.41 -6.00
CA ARG A 63 4.92 -7.55 -7.19
C ARG A 63 3.55 -8.05 -6.76
N ALA A 64 2.51 -7.59 -7.43
CA ALA A 64 1.22 -8.25 -7.35
C ALA A 64 0.55 -8.36 -8.71
N THR A 65 -0.28 -9.40 -8.88
CA THR A 65 -1.09 -9.59 -10.09
C THR A 65 -2.55 -9.70 -9.69
N SER A 66 -3.41 -8.90 -10.29
CA SER A 66 -4.85 -8.96 -10.03
C SER A 66 -5.49 -10.15 -10.72
N SER A 67 -6.69 -10.53 -10.29
CA SER A 67 -7.49 -11.57 -10.94
C SER A 67 -7.84 -11.26 -12.41
N LYS A 68 -7.66 -10.00 -12.84
CA LYS A 68 -7.88 -9.55 -14.22
C LYS A 68 -6.59 -9.45 -15.04
N GLY A 69 -5.43 -9.78 -14.44
CA GLY A 69 -4.13 -9.70 -15.10
C GLY A 69 -3.40 -8.37 -14.96
N ASN A 70 -3.97 -7.40 -14.24
CA ASN A 70 -3.31 -6.10 -14.00
C ASN A 70 -2.07 -6.33 -13.13
N LEU A 71 -0.97 -5.69 -13.51
CA LEU A 71 0.32 -5.84 -12.85
C LEU A 71 0.61 -4.65 -11.94
N TYR A 72 1.08 -4.97 -10.74
CA TYR A 72 1.52 -4.01 -9.74
C TYR A 72 2.95 -4.34 -9.37
N THR A 73 3.80 -3.32 -9.29
CA THR A 73 5.20 -3.47 -8.87
C THR A 73 5.60 -2.34 -7.93
N MET A 74 6.48 -2.64 -7.00
CA MET A 74 7.11 -1.68 -6.12
C MET A 74 8.54 -2.12 -5.85
N GLY A 75 9.48 -1.19 -5.80
CA GLY A 75 10.87 -1.50 -5.51
C GLY A 75 11.63 -0.31 -4.94
N GLN A 76 12.75 -0.59 -4.29
CA GLN A 76 13.66 0.47 -3.86
C GLN A 76 14.38 1.08 -5.06
N MET A 77 14.40 2.41 -5.13
CA MET A 77 15.08 3.14 -6.21
C MET A 77 16.57 3.35 -5.93
N SER A 78 17.02 3.12 -4.70
CA SER A 78 18.38 3.44 -4.25
C SER A 78 18.94 2.33 -3.34
N PHE A 79 20.13 2.56 -2.77
CA PHE A 79 20.74 1.66 -1.78
C PHE A 79 19.90 1.53 -0.50
N THR A 80 19.08 2.54 -0.18
CA THR A 80 18.20 2.52 0.98
C THR A 80 16.74 2.45 0.54
N VAL A 81 15.88 1.98 1.44
CA VAL A 81 14.43 1.98 1.25
C VAL A 81 13.79 3.37 1.45
N ASN A 82 14.58 4.43 1.60
CA ASN A 82 14.06 5.79 1.85
C ASN A 82 13.15 6.27 0.71
N ILE A 83 13.42 5.85 -0.52
CA ILE A 83 12.59 6.12 -1.69
C ILE A 83 12.26 4.79 -2.36
N LEU A 84 10.96 4.52 -2.48
CA LEU A 84 10.43 3.45 -3.30
C LEU A 84 9.74 4.06 -4.52
N THR A 85 9.77 3.34 -5.62
CA THR A 85 8.92 3.61 -6.78
C THR A 85 7.96 2.45 -6.96
N ALA A 86 6.78 2.75 -7.48
CA ALA A 86 5.79 1.75 -7.82
C ALA A 86 5.14 2.06 -9.17
N ASP A 87 4.70 1.01 -9.84
CA ASP A 87 3.84 1.07 -11.03
C ASP A 87 2.63 0.18 -10.76
N CYS A 88 1.45 0.79 -10.72
CA CYS A 88 0.17 0.14 -10.48
C CYS A 88 -0.66 0.29 -11.76
N ASP A 89 -0.70 -0.75 -12.59
CA ASP A 89 -1.48 -0.73 -13.84
C ASP A 89 -1.23 0.53 -14.70
N HIS A 90 0.06 0.80 -14.98
CA HIS A 90 0.54 1.96 -15.74
C HIS A 90 0.49 3.32 -15.01
N LYS A 91 0.07 3.36 -13.74
CA LYS A 91 0.20 4.56 -12.89
C LYS A 91 1.44 4.49 -12.02
N ARG A 92 2.29 5.51 -12.13
CA ARG A 92 3.56 5.59 -11.38
C ARG A 92 3.41 6.36 -10.10
N TYR A 93 3.96 5.80 -9.03
CA TYR A 93 3.97 6.38 -7.71
C TYR A 93 5.39 6.46 -7.15
N LYS A 94 5.63 7.48 -6.34
CA LYS A 94 6.82 7.63 -5.49
C LYS A 94 6.40 7.57 -4.03
N LEU A 95 7.06 6.72 -3.25
CA LEU A 95 6.82 6.58 -1.82
C LEU A 95 8.10 6.98 -1.07
N GLN A 96 8.12 8.20 -0.55
CA GLN A 96 9.31 8.78 0.08
C GLN A 96 9.10 8.91 1.58
N ARG A 97 10.08 8.44 2.37
CA ARG A 97 10.08 8.72 3.81
C ARG A 97 10.22 10.23 4.05
N VAL A 98 9.38 10.77 4.94
CA VAL A 98 9.41 12.20 5.31
C VAL A 98 10.71 12.55 6.02
N ASN A 99 11.26 11.61 6.79
CA ASN A 99 12.56 11.71 7.44
C ASN A 99 13.19 10.29 7.46
N PRO A 100 14.47 10.10 7.14
CA PRO A 100 15.12 8.79 7.15
C PRO A 100 14.95 7.99 8.46
N PHE A 101 14.87 8.67 9.60
CA PHE A 101 14.68 8.10 10.94
C PHE A 101 13.20 7.87 11.29
N ARG A 102 12.27 8.51 10.58
CA ARG A 102 10.83 8.29 10.74
C ARG A 102 10.34 7.43 9.59
N ARG A 103 9.82 6.25 9.93
CA ARG A 103 9.24 5.31 8.95
C ARG A 103 7.89 5.79 8.36
N GLU A 104 7.58 7.08 8.48
CA GLU A 104 6.44 7.73 7.85
C GLU A 104 6.77 8.04 6.39
N ARG A 105 5.83 7.75 5.48
CA ARG A 105 5.98 8.04 4.06
C ARG A 105 4.90 8.96 3.54
N LEU A 106 5.31 9.83 2.62
CA LEU A 106 4.45 10.52 1.68
C LEU A 106 4.44 9.73 0.36
N ILE A 107 3.24 9.50 -0.17
CA ILE A 107 3.01 8.83 -1.45
C ILE A 107 2.46 9.87 -2.41
N SER A 108 3.05 9.96 -3.59
CA SER A 108 2.67 10.91 -4.64
C SER A 108 2.72 10.27 -6.01
N HIS A 109 1.94 10.79 -6.95
CA HIS A 109 2.14 10.60 -8.39
C HIS A 109 2.53 11.94 -9.03
N ASP A 110 2.41 12.03 -10.35
CA ASP A 110 2.77 13.19 -11.17
C ASP A 110 1.95 14.46 -10.88
N GLN A 111 0.66 14.32 -10.56
CA GLN A 111 -0.21 15.48 -10.27
C GLN A 111 -0.07 15.99 -8.84
N GLY A 112 0.38 15.14 -7.90
CA GLY A 112 0.50 15.57 -6.53
C GLY A 112 0.57 14.44 -5.49
N PRO A 113 0.57 14.82 -4.20
CA PRO A 113 0.54 13.89 -3.10
C PRO A 113 -0.88 13.29 -2.93
N VAL A 114 -0.94 11.99 -2.66
CA VAL A 114 -2.19 11.22 -2.53
C VAL A 114 -2.38 10.69 -1.12
N LEU A 115 -1.38 9.95 -0.61
CA LEU A 115 -1.50 9.23 0.66
C LEU A 115 -0.33 9.52 1.57
N ARG A 116 -0.56 9.29 2.86
CA ARG A 116 0.49 9.23 3.88
C ARG A 116 0.34 7.95 4.67
N THR A 117 1.45 7.25 4.89
CA THR A 117 1.49 6.06 5.75
C THR A 117 2.34 6.32 6.98
N ARG A 118 1.85 5.94 8.17
CA ARG A 118 2.57 6.15 9.43
C ARG A 118 2.48 4.92 10.34
N PRO A 119 3.61 4.27 10.66
CA PRO A 119 3.67 3.26 11.70
C PRO A 119 3.31 3.85 13.07
N ARG A 120 2.65 3.05 13.90
CA ARG A 120 2.19 3.40 15.24
C ARG A 120 2.80 2.46 16.27
N GLY A 121 2.85 2.91 17.52
CA GLY A 121 3.43 2.14 18.63
C GLY A 121 2.65 0.87 18.99
N ASP A 122 1.40 0.75 18.54
CA ASP A 122 0.49 -0.37 18.82
C ASP A 122 0.61 -1.53 17.83
N GLY A 123 1.62 -1.52 16.96
CA GLY A 123 1.80 -2.53 15.93
C GLY A 123 1.19 -2.18 14.57
N SER A 124 0.41 -1.10 14.46
CA SER A 124 -0.33 -0.77 13.25
C SER A 124 0.41 0.18 12.30
N VAL A 125 -0.04 0.26 11.06
CA VAL A 125 0.30 1.32 10.10
C VAL A 125 -0.98 2.02 9.68
N THR A 126 -1.07 3.33 9.95
CA THR A 126 -2.21 4.14 9.49
C THR A 126 -1.99 4.66 8.09
N VAL A 127 -3.05 4.72 7.30
CA VAL A 127 -3.10 5.33 5.96
C VAL A 127 -4.11 6.47 5.98
N THR A 128 -3.70 7.64 5.52
CA THR A 128 -4.56 8.83 5.42
C THR A 128 -4.34 9.53 4.09
N ALA A 129 -5.22 10.47 3.73
CA ALA A 129 -4.89 11.47 2.72
C ALA A 129 -3.58 12.19 3.07
N ALA A 130 -2.82 12.59 2.06
CA ALA A 130 -1.54 13.26 2.26
C ALA A 130 -1.67 14.68 2.85
N SER A 131 -2.75 15.38 2.51
CA SER A 131 -3.18 16.70 2.97
C SER A 131 -4.70 16.84 2.76
N ALA A 132 -5.28 17.99 3.12
CA ALA A 132 -6.69 18.31 2.86
C ALA A 132 -7.02 18.53 1.37
N THR A 133 -5.98 18.68 0.53
CA THR A 133 -6.08 18.88 -0.92
C THR A 133 -5.35 17.74 -1.66
N ALA A 134 -5.33 16.55 -1.06
CA ALA A 134 -4.68 15.40 -1.66
C ALA A 134 -5.46 14.98 -2.90
N GLU A 135 -4.73 14.48 -3.90
CA GLU A 135 -5.35 13.91 -5.09
C GLU A 135 -6.06 12.59 -4.74
N GLU A 136 -7.13 12.29 -5.46
CA GLU A 136 -7.79 10.99 -5.36
C GLU A 136 -6.92 9.89 -5.96
N ILE A 137 -7.09 8.67 -5.46
CA ILE A 137 -6.31 7.51 -5.88
C ILE A 137 -7.21 6.30 -6.10
N PRO A 138 -6.95 5.43 -7.09
CA PRO A 138 -7.69 4.18 -7.22
C PRO A 138 -7.57 3.32 -5.96
N PHE A 139 -8.68 2.74 -5.54
CA PHE A 139 -8.80 1.95 -4.31
C PHE A 139 -7.76 0.82 -4.22
N PHE A 140 -7.54 0.07 -5.31
CA PHE A 140 -6.58 -1.03 -5.32
C PHE A 140 -5.13 -0.55 -5.27
N ASP A 141 -4.82 0.59 -5.89
CA ASP A 141 -3.50 1.20 -5.82
C ASP A 141 -3.22 1.60 -4.37
N ALA A 142 -4.18 2.22 -3.68
CA ALA A 142 -4.06 2.58 -2.27
C ALA A 142 -3.75 1.35 -1.38
N ILE A 143 -4.44 0.23 -1.61
CA ILE A 143 -4.22 -1.02 -0.88
C ILE A 143 -2.82 -1.59 -1.16
N PHE A 144 -2.44 -1.74 -2.43
CA PHE A 144 -1.13 -2.29 -2.79
C PHE A 144 0.02 -1.42 -2.26
N LEU A 145 -0.06 -0.11 -2.47
CA LEU A 145 0.96 0.85 -2.06
C LEU A 145 1.12 0.87 -0.54
N SER A 146 0.00 0.92 0.20
CA SER A 146 0.04 0.94 1.66
C SER A 146 0.49 -0.39 2.25
N TYR A 147 0.16 -1.53 1.63
CA TYR A 147 0.68 -2.83 2.06
C TYR A 147 2.19 -2.93 1.84
N GLY A 148 2.73 -2.40 0.74
CA GLY A 148 4.18 -2.30 0.55
C GLY A 148 4.87 -1.50 1.66
N CYS A 149 4.24 -0.44 2.17
CA CYS A 149 4.72 0.26 3.36
C CYS A 149 4.66 -0.62 4.62
N VAL A 150 3.62 -1.44 4.79
CA VAL A 150 3.56 -2.40 5.91
C VAL A 150 4.77 -3.33 5.88
N LEU A 151 5.12 -3.90 4.71
CA LEU A 151 6.27 -4.80 4.54
C LEU A 151 7.61 -4.21 5.00
N ILE A 152 7.83 -2.91 4.75
CA ILE A 152 9.13 -2.25 4.98
C ILE A 152 9.19 -1.41 6.25
N ASP A 153 8.06 -0.79 6.62
CA ASP A 153 7.99 0.18 7.71
C ASP A 153 7.21 -0.33 8.92
N GLY A 154 6.41 -1.37 8.73
CA GLY A 154 5.60 -1.99 9.78
C GLY A 154 6.44 -2.59 10.90
N PRO A 155 5.93 -2.62 12.13
CA PRO A 155 6.67 -3.07 13.31
C PRO A 155 6.87 -4.60 13.41
N GLY A 156 6.32 -5.41 12.49
CA GLY A 156 6.18 -6.86 12.68
C GLY A 156 6.72 -7.81 11.61
N ILE A 157 7.32 -7.34 10.52
CA ILE A 157 7.65 -8.24 9.38
C ILE A 157 9.01 -8.93 9.48
N GLN A 158 9.76 -8.71 10.56
CA GLN A 158 11.03 -9.41 10.80
C GLN A 158 10.89 -10.81 11.45
N LYS A 159 9.71 -11.25 11.91
CA LYS A 159 9.60 -12.51 12.69
C LYS A 159 9.10 -13.75 11.95
N ASN A 160 8.51 -13.64 10.75
CA ASN A 160 7.89 -14.79 10.07
C ASN A 160 8.41 -15.09 8.65
N ILE A 161 9.51 -14.48 8.21
CA ILE A 161 10.19 -14.91 6.97
C ILE A 161 11.14 -16.04 7.34
N LYS A 162 10.66 -17.29 7.29
CA LYS A 162 11.57 -18.43 7.21
C LYS A 162 12.06 -18.52 5.76
N ILE A 163 13.36 -18.31 5.58
CA ILE A 163 14.13 -18.72 4.39
C ILE A 163 14.12 -20.24 4.31
#